data_AF-A0A7Z6T2C6-F1
#
_entry.id   AF-A0A7Z6T2C6-F1
#
_cell.length_a   1.000
_cell.length_b   1.000
_cell.length_c   1.000
_cell.angle_alpha   90.00
_cell.angle_beta   90.00
_cell.angle_gamma   90.00
#
_symmetry.space_group_name_H-M   'P 1'
#
loop_
_entity.id
_entity.type
_entity.pdbx_description
1 polymer ?
#
loop_
_entity_poly.entity_id
_entity_poly.type
_entity_poly.pdbx_seq_one_letter_code
_entity_poly.pdbx_strand_id
1 'polypeptide(L)'
;MAEDGPDIENLRLLCTPESWGAWGDFLQVIKMIGNRGLATRADPPSTGEADVRYAKLVSLPDPNQSVRSDGDTLVAAKIITLQFRPSSGYWRVHGVGDYIRPEDLPPAV
;
A
#
# COMPACT_ATOMS: atom_id res chain seq x y z
N MET A 1 -18.63 -8.09 21.28
CA MET A 1 -17.76 -9.28 21.42
C MET A 1 -17.22 -9.58 20.03
N ALA A 2 -15.94 -9.44 19.69
CA ALA A 2 -14.77 -8.89 20.37
C ALA A 2 -14.32 -7.64 19.60
N GLU A 3 -13.93 -6.56 20.28
CA GLU A 3 -13.26 -5.42 19.64
C GLU A 3 -11.76 -5.73 19.54
N ASP A 4 -11.43 -6.83 18.87
CA ASP A 4 -10.03 -7.09 18.55
C ASP A 4 -9.68 -6.13 17.42
N GLY A 5 -9.00 -5.05 17.81
CA GLY A 5 -8.37 -4.13 16.88
C GLY A 5 -7.39 -4.87 15.95
N PRO A 6 -6.81 -4.17 14.97
CA PRO A 6 -5.86 -4.79 14.05
C PRO A 6 -4.74 -5.50 14.81
N ASP A 7 -4.36 -6.70 14.35
CA ASP A 7 -3.18 -7.40 14.83
C ASP A 7 -1.92 -6.61 14.42
N ILE A 8 -1.48 -5.73 15.32
CA ILE A 8 -0.40 -4.78 15.06
C ILE A 8 0.92 -5.50 14.79
N GLU A 9 1.18 -6.60 15.48
CA GLU A 9 2.44 -7.34 15.31
C GLU A 9 2.51 -7.95 13.91
N ASN A 10 1.43 -8.58 13.45
CA ASN A 10 1.37 -9.11 12.09
C ASN A 10 1.38 -8.01 11.03
N LEU A 11 0.71 -6.87 11.25
CA LEU A 11 0.77 -5.74 10.32
C LEU A 11 2.19 -5.15 10.19
N ARG A 12 2.95 -5.08 11.28
CA ARG A 12 4.34 -4.61 11.24
C ARG A 12 5.24 -5.51 10.40
N LEU A 13 4.96 -6.81 10.30
CA LEU A 13 5.69 -7.74 9.43
C LEU A 13 5.45 -7.45 7.95
N LEU A 14 4.27 -6.93 7.59
CA LEU A 14 3.93 -6.54 6.22
C LEU A 14 4.52 -5.18 5.82
N CYS A 15 4.91 -4.36 6.79
CA CYS A 15 5.41 -3.02 6.57
C CYS A 15 6.94 -2.94 6.62
N THR A 16 7.48 -1.93 5.94
CA THR A 16 8.88 -1.57 6.07
C THR A 16 9.17 -1.01 7.49
N PRO A 17 10.29 -1.37 8.15
CA PRO A 17 10.57 -0.88 9.50
C PRO A 17 10.62 0.65 9.60
N GLU A 18 11.13 1.31 8.56
CA GLU A 18 11.27 2.77 8.51
C GLU A 18 9.91 3.49 8.51
N SER A 19 8.86 2.81 8.03
CA SER A 19 7.50 3.35 7.98
C SER A 19 6.71 3.20 9.29
N TRP A 20 7.21 2.43 10.27
CA TRP A 20 6.46 2.12 11.51
C TRP A 20 5.99 3.35 12.29
N GLY A 21 6.83 4.38 12.38
CA GLY A 21 6.46 5.63 13.06
C GLY A 21 5.29 6.37 12.41
N ALA A 22 5.11 6.23 11.10
CA ALA A 22 4.03 6.87 10.35
C ALA A 22 2.68 6.15 10.49
N TRP A 23 2.69 4.84 10.78
CA TRP A 23 1.46 4.05 10.91
C TRP A 23 0.74 4.23 12.25
N GLY A 24 1.48 4.56 13.31
CA GLY A 24 0.94 4.61 14.67
C GLY A 24 0.34 3.27 15.10
N ASP A 25 -0.97 3.27 15.38
CA ASP A 25 -1.79 2.11 15.76
C ASP A 25 -2.57 1.48 14.59
N PHE A 26 -2.28 1.90 13.35
CA PHE A 26 -2.96 1.47 12.13
C PHE A 26 -4.46 1.82 12.03
N LEU A 27 -5.08 2.47 13.03
CA LEU A 27 -6.51 2.80 12.99
C LEU A 27 -6.85 3.79 11.87
N GLN A 28 -5.96 4.73 11.58
CA GLN A 28 -6.15 5.67 10.47
C GLN A 28 -6.06 4.98 9.11
N VAL A 29 -5.19 3.98 8.97
CA VAL A 29 -5.08 3.19 7.73
C VAL A 29 -6.37 2.42 7.47
N ILE A 30 -6.95 1.79 8.49
CA ILE A 30 -8.23 1.08 8.35
C ILE A 30 -9.32 2.01 7.82
N LYS A 31 -9.42 3.23 8.39
CA LYS A 31 -10.36 4.25 7.90
C LYS A 31 -10.06 4.68 6.47
N MET A 32 -8.80 4.76 6.09
CA MET A 32 -8.37 5.19 4.75
C MET A 32 -8.68 4.15 3.67
N ILE A 33 -8.57 2.85 3.98
CA ILE A 33 -8.70 1.75 3.02
C ILE A 33 -9.99 0.94 3.13
N GLY A 34 -10.77 1.08 4.22
CA GLY A 34 -11.82 0.13 4.59
C GLY A 34 -12.97 -0.07 3.60
N ASN A 35 -13.16 0.86 2.65
CA ASN A 35 -14.14 0.73 1.55
C ASN A 35 -13.49 0.74 0.16
N ARG A 36 -12.20 0.42 0.08
CA ARG A 36 -11.42 0.47 -1.16
C ARG A 36 -10.98 -0.92 -1.58
N GLY A 37 -11.11 -1.21 -2.87
CA GLY A 37 -10.53 -2.40 -3.49
C GLY A 37 -9.32 -2.05 -4.36
N LEU A 38 -8.52 -3.07 -4.69
CA LEU A 38 -7.40 -2.95 -5.60
C LEU A 38 -7.90 -2.76 -7.04
N ALA A 39 -7.45 -1.69 -7.69
CA ALA A 39 -7.78 -1.34 -9.07
C ALA A 39 -6.71 -1.76 -10.08
N THR A 40 -5.48 -1.94 -9.60
CA THR A 40 -4.32 -2.30 -10.42
C THR A 40 -3.53 -3.42 -9.78
N ARG A 41 -2.69 -4.07 -10.58
CA ARG A 41 -1.57 -4.84 -10.05
C ARG A 41 -0.52 -3.88 -9.48
N ALA A 42 0.47 -4.47 -8.80
CA ALA A 42 1.66 -3.74 -8.38
C ALA A 42 2.56 -3.50 -9.60
N ASP A 43 2.58 -2.26 -10.10
CA ASP A 43 3.30 -1.86 -11.31
C ASP A 43 4.59 -1.09 -10.95
N PRO A 44 5.66 -1.17 -11.77
CA PRO A 44 6.88 -0.40 -11.55
C PRO A 44 6.66 1.11 -11.76
N PRO A 45 7.48 1.97 -11.13
CA PRO A 45 7.58 3.36 -11.54
C PRO A 45 7.99 3.49 -13.01
N SER A 46 7.59 4.59 -13.65
CA SER A 46 8.05 4.93 -15.02
C SER A 46 9.55 5.21 -15.10
N THR A 47 10.17 5.56 -13.97
CA THR A 47 11.61 5.84 -13.83
C THR A 47 12.48 4.57 -13.75
N GLY A 48 11.87 3.40 -13.57
CA GLY A 48 12.54 2.10 -13.77
C GLY A 48 13.16 1.46 -12.53
N GLU A 49 12.92 1.98 -11.33
CA GLU A 49 13.42 1.41 -10.07
C GLU A 49 12.85 0.00 -9.85
N ALA A 50 13.74 -0.98 -9.86
CA ALA A 50 13.37 -2.40 -9.86
C ALA A 50 12.77 -2.87 -8.53
N ASP A 51 13.10 -2.19 -7.43
CA ASP A 51 12.77 -2.50 -6.04
C ASP A 51 11.56 -1.70 -5.51
N VAL A 52 10.89 -0.91 -6.35
CA VAL A 52 9.71 -0.12 -5.98
C VAL A 52 8.51 -0.50 -6.85
N ARG A 53 7.34 -0.69 -6.25
CA ARG A 53 6.08 -0.95 -6.98
C ARG A 53 4.93 -0.15 -6.38
N TYR A 54 3.92 0.10 -7.19
CA TYR A 54 2.73 0.84 -6.79
C TYR A 54 1.47 0.07 -7.16
N ALA A 55 0.50 0.04 -6.25
CA ALA A 55 -0.85 -0.43 -6.53
C ALA A 55 -1.87 0.66 -6.20
N LYS A 56 -2.97 0.72 -6.96
CA LYS A 56 -4.02 1.73 -6.77
C LYS A 56 -5.22 1.13 -6.04
N LEU A 57 -5.72 1.86 -5.05
CA LEU A 57 -6.91 1.59 -4.28
C LEU A 57 -8.02 2.57 -4.65
N VAL A 58 -9.15 2.07 -5.12
CA VAL A 58 -10.31 2.89 -5.50
C VAL A 58 -11.49 2.55 -4.62
N SER A 59 -12.36 3.52 -4.35
CA SER A 59 -13.59 3.27 -3.61
C SER A 59 -14.52 2.39 -4.44
N LEU A 60 -15.04 1.33 -3.82
CA LEU A 60 -15.95 0.38 -4.48
C LEU A 60 -17.22 0.19 -3.65
N PRO A 61 -18.37 -0.07 -4.30
CA PRO A 61 -19.59 -0.48 -3.61
C PRO A 61 -19.39 -1.77 -2.80
N ASP A 62 -18.56 -2.69 -3.31
CA ASP A 62 -18.07 -3.87 -2.60
C ASP A 62 -16.53 -3.84 -2.58
N PRO A 63 -15.89 -3.66 -1.41
CA PRO A 63 -14.43 -3.60 -1.29
C PRO A 63 -13.73 -4.93 -1.59
N ASN A 64 -14.44 -6.06 -1.56
CA ASN A 64 -13.89 -7.37 -1.94
C ASN A 64 -13.86 -7.58 -3.45
N GLN A 65 -14.51 -6.71 -4.22
CA GLN A 65 -14.42 -6.73 -5.66
C GLN A 65 -13.09 -6.10 -6.09
N SER A 66 -12.35 -6.76 -6.98
CA SER A 66 -11.27 -6.09 -7.71
C SER A 66 -11.85 -5.58 -9.02
N VAL A 67 -11.71 -4.28 -9.27
CA VAL A 67 -12.04 -3.70 -10.58
C VAL A 67 -10.76 -3.50 -11.37
N ARG A 68 -10.83 -3.54 -12.69
CA ARG A 68 -9.71 -3.20 -13.55
C ARG A 68 -10.13 -2.03 -14.42
N SER A 69 -9.41 -0.93 -14.33
CA SER A 69 -9.62 0.20 -15.24
C SER A 69 -9.17 -0.20 -16.65
N ASP A 70 -9.98 0.09 -17.64
CA ASP A 70 -9.72 -0.08 -19.08
C ASP A 70 -9.15 1.18 -19.74
N GLY A 71 -9.08 2.30 -19.00
CA GLY A 71 -8.41 3.55 -19.42
C GLY A 71 -9.32 4.77 -19.53
N ASP A 72 -10.65 4.59 -19.57
CA ASP A 72 -11.56 5.68 -19.93
C ASP A 72 -12.10 6.46 -18.72
N THR A 73 -11.91 5.96 -17.50
CA THR A 73 -12.44 6.59 -16.27
C THR A 73 -11.33 6.99 -15.31
N LEU A 74 -11.23 8.29 -15.03
CA LEU A 74 -10.42 8.83 -13.96
C LEU A 74 -11.19 8.75 -12.63
N VAL A 75 -10.67 7.98 -11.69
CA VAL A 75 -11.19 7.89 -10.32
C VAL A 75 -10.11 8.31 -9.33
N ALA A 76 -10.53 8.98 -8.26
CA ALA A 76 -9.63 9.30 -7.16
C ALA A 76 -9.15 8.00 -6.47
N ALA A 77 -7.87 7.70 -6.64
CA ALA A 77 -7.23 6.53 -6.06
C ALA A 77 -6.32 6.91 -4.90
N LYS A 78 -6.20 6.01 -3.93
CA LYS A 78 -5.09 5.98 -2.98
C LYS A 78 -4.03 5.02 -3.51
N ILE A 79 -2.77 5.25 -3.19
CA ILE A 79 -1.64 4.47 -3.70
C ILE A 79 -1.04 3.68 -2.54
N ILE A 80 -0.84 2.39 -2.75
CA ILE A 80 0.02 1.55 -1.91
C ILE A 80 1.41 1.59 -2.55
N THR A 81 2.39 2.09 -1.80
CA THR A 81 3.80 2.04 -2.16
C THR A 81 4.43 0.79 -1.54
N LEU A 82 4.99 -0.06 -2.39
CA LEU A 82 5.67 -1.29 -2.03
C LEU A 82 7.17 -1.15 -2.29
N GLN A 83 7.98 -1.65 -1.37
CA GLN A 83 9.42 -1.76 -1.54
C GLN A 83 9.88 -3.20 -1.33
N PHE A 84 10.73 -3.69 -2.23
CA PHE A 84 11.36 -5.00 -2.09
C PHE A 84 12.45 -4.95 -1.03
N ARG A 85 12.48 -5.93 -0.13
CA ARG A 85 13.51 -6.07 0.90
C ARG A 85 14.40 -7.25 0.58
N PRO A 86 15.60 -7.05 0.01
CA PRO A 86 16.51 -8.14 -0.34
C PRO A 86 16.87 -9.02 0.85
N SER A 87 17.06 -8.41 2.02
CA SER A 87 17.37 -9.10 3.28
C SER A 87 16.32 -10.13 3.69
N SER A 88 15.04 -9.89 3.38
CA SER A 88 13.97 -10.85 3.65
C SER A 88 13.46 -11.58 2.41
N GLY A 89 13.77 -11.12 1.20
CA GLY A 89 13.26 -11.67 -0.06
C GLY A 89 11.77 -11.37 -0.34
N TYR A 90 11.19 -10.38 0.36
CA TYR A 90 9.76 -10.07 0.30
C TYR A 90 9.50 -8.60 -0.01
N TRP A 91 8.36 -8.33 -0.65
CA TRP A 91 7.82 -6.99 -0.80
C TRP A 91 7.12 -6.56 0.49
N ARG A 92 7.33 -5.31 0.90
CA ARG A 92 6.69 -4.72 2.07
C ARG A 92 6.03 -3.40 1.74
N VAL A 93 4.98 -3.07 2.47
CA VAL A 93 4.28 -1.79 2.36
C VAL A 93 5.10 -0.72 3.04
N HIS A 94 5.47 0.32 2.29
CA HIS A 94 6.11 1.51 2.85
C HIS A 94 5.10 2.62 3.16
N GLY A 95 4.09 2.79 2.31
CA GLY A 95 3.13 3.87 2.44
C GLY A 95 1.79 3.53 1.81
N VAL A 96 0.73 4.15 2.32
CA VAL A 96 -0.62 4.13 1.74
C VAL A 96 -1.14 5.56 1.77
N GLY A 97 -1.60 6.05 0.63
CA GLY A 97 -2.14 7.39 0.55
C GLY A 97 -1.82 8.05 -0.77
N ASP A 98 -1.01 9.09 -0.69
CA ASP A 98 -0.52 9.83 -1.84
C ASP A 98 0.72 9.14 -2.43
N TYR A 99 1.08 9.52 -3.66
CA TYR A 99 2.26 8.98 -4.33
C TYR A 99 3.53 9.40 -3.59
N ILE A 100 4.33 8.41 -3.17
CA ILE A 100 5.68 8.62 -2.65
C ILE A 100 6.64 8.36 -3.81
N ARG A 101 7.55 9.29 -4.09
CA ARG A 101 8.48 9.12 -5.20
C ARG A 101 9.59 8.11 -4.84
N PRO A 102 10.13 7.35 -5.80
CA PRO A 102 11.21 6.41 -5.53
C PRO A 102 12.41 7.07 -4.83
N GLU A 103 12.77 8.31 -5.20
CA GLU A 103 13.89 9.04 -4.61
C GLU A 103 13.68 9.47 -3.15
N ASP A 104 12.42 9.49 -2.67
CA ASP A 104 12.07 9.82 -1.29
C ASP A 104 12.04 8.58 -0.38
N LEU A 105 12.13 7.37 -0.96
CA LEU A 105 12.13 6.13 -0.20
C LEU A 105 13.50 5.86 0.44
N PRO A 106 13.51 5.26 1.65
CA PRO A 106 14.77 4.77 2.21
C PRO A 106 15.36 3.69 1.29
N PRO A 107 16.68 3.44 1.35
CA PRO A 107 17.31 2.37 0.58
C PRO A 107 16.67 1.01 0.88
N ALA A 108 16.60 0.15 -0.13
CA ALA A 108 16.21 -1.25 0.03
C ALA A 108 17.33 -2.04 0.75
N VAL A 109 17.34 -1.95 2.08
CA VAL A 109 18.13 -2.81 2.98
C VAL A 109 17.48 -4.16 3.21
#